data_AF-G5ACZ1-F1
#
_entry.id   AF-G5ACZ1-F1
#
_cell.length_a   1.000
_cell.length_b   1.000
_cell.length_c   1.000
_cell.angle_alpha   90.00
_cell.angle_beta   90.00
_cell.angle_gamma   90.00
#
_symmetry.space_group_name_H-M   'P 1'
#
loop_
_entity.id
_entity.type
_entity.pdbx_description
1 polymer ?
#
loop_
_entity_poly.entity_id
_entity_poly.type
_entity_poly.pdbx_seq_one_letter_code
_entity_poly.pdbx_strand_id
1 'polypeptide(L)'
;MHKYETYLGAINALQTQWSGAFAMPVGACIESKTKRMIARYEFNQLPGAIPEEQWVAYFLQAKAPSHVAYTSVDEAMKALRMRTR
;
A
#
# COMPACT_ATOMS: atom_id res chain seq x y z
N MET A 1 0.66 -11.91 -8.09
CA MET A 1 -0.47 -11.32 -8.82
C MET A 1 -1.68 -12.25 -8.79
N HIS A 2 -1.50 -13.52 -9.19
CA HIS A 2 -2.56 -14.52 -9.30
C HIS A 2 -3.61 -14.54 -8.18
N LYS A 3 -3.25 -14.65 -6.89
CA LYS A 3 -4.25 -14.82 -5.82
C LYS A 3 -5.26 -13.67 -5.66
N TYR A 4 -4.85 -12.40 -5.83
CA TYR A 4 -5.76 -11.25 -5.69
C TYR A 4 -6.65 -11.10 -6.94
N GLU A 5 -6.07 -11.31 -8.12
CA GLU A 5 -6.81 -11.31 -9.39
C GLU A 5 -7.79 -12.49 -9.47
N THR A 6 -7.41 -13.67 -8.98
CA THR A 6 -8.27 -14.85 -8.86
C THR A 6 -9.40 -14.60 -7.86
N TYR A 7 -9.12 -13.93 -6.73
CA TYR A 7 -10.16 -13.53 -5.78
C TYR A 7 -11.18 -12.57 -6.41
N LEU A 8 -10.71 -11.53 -7.09
CA LEU A 8 -11.60 -10.60 -7.82
C LEU A 8 -12.37 -11.32 -8.93
N GLY A 9 -11.73 -12.22 -9.68
CA GLY A 9 -12.37 -13.04 -10.70
C GLY A 9 -13.47 -13.93 -10.14
N ALA A 10 -13.23 -14.56 -8.98
CA ALA A 10 -14.21 -15.38 -8.29
C ALA A 10 -15.40 -14.56 -7.76
N ILE A 11 -15.15 -13.39 -7.18
CA ILE A 11 -16.19 -12.46 -6.72
C ILE A 11 -17.05 -12.01 -7.91
N ASN A 12 -16.43 -11.61 -9.01
CA ASN A 12 -17.13 -11.16 -10.21
C ASN A 12 -17.96 -12.29 -10.85
N ALA A 13 -17.47 -13.54 -10.80
CA ALA A 13 -18.23 -14.70 -11.27
C ALA A 13 -19.47 -15.01 -10.43
N LEU A 14 -19.52 -14.55 -9.17
CA LEU A 14 -20.68 -14.67 -8.27
C LEU A 14 -21.69 -13.52 -8.44
N GLN A 15 -21.46 -12.59 -9.36
CA GLN A 15 -22.44 -11.55 -9.67
C GLN A 15 -23.58 -12.14 -10.50
N THR A 16 -24.79 -12.03 -9.96
CA THR A 16 -26.04 -12.38 -10.66
C THR A 16 -26.92 -11.15 -10.76
N GLN A 17 -27.98 -11.22 -11.58
CA GLN A 17 -28.95 -10.13 -11.74
C GLN A 17 -29.70 -9.75 -10.45
N TRP A 18 -29.69 -10.61 -9.42
CA TRP A 18 -30.49 -10.47 -8.20
C TRP A 18 -29.66 -10.41 -6.91
N SER A 19 -28.39 -10.79 -6.99
CA SER A 19 -27.47 -10.88 -5.85
C SER A 19 -26.04 -10.87 -6.37
N GLY A 20 -25.15 -10.13 -5.72
CA GLY A 20 -23.74 -10.10 -6.06
C GLY A 20 -22.88 -10.25 -4.82
N ALA A 21 -21.82 -11.04 -4.94
CA ALA A 21 -20.78 -11.04 -3.92
C ALA A 21 -20.11 -9.66 -3.89
N PHE A 22 -20.03 -9.06 -2.70
CA PHE A 22 -19.36 -7.78 -2.48
C PHE A 22 -17.90 -8.04 -2.10
N ALA A 23 -16.96 -7.59 -2.93
CA ALA A 23 -15.55 -7.52 -2.53
C ALA A 23 -15.39 -6.36 -1.54
N MET A 24 -14.95 -6.66 -0.33
CA MET A 24 -14.64 -5.62 0.64
C MET A 24 -13.42 -4.83 0.16
N PRO A 25 -13.51 -3.49 0.07
CA PRO A 25 -12.38 -2.67 -0.35
C PRO A 25 -11.22 -2.85 0.63
N VAL A 26 -9.99 -2.89 0.11
CA VAL A 26 -8.74 -2.93 0.86
C VAL A 26 -8.74 -1.80 1.89
N GLY A 27 -9.19 -0.61 1.52
CA GLY A 27 -9.32 0.52 2.44
C GLY A 27 -10.18 0.24 3.69
N ALA A 28 -11.15 -0.67 3.62
CA ALA A 28 -12.00 -1.07 4.76
C ALA A 28 -11.38 -2.22 5.58
N CYS A 29 -10.49 -3.01 4.98
CA CYS A 29 -9.77 -4.10 5.65
C CYS A 29 -8.58 -3.63 6.50
N ILE A 30 -8.19 -2.36 6.42
CA ILE A 30 -7.06 -1.80 7.17
C ILE A 30 -7.53 -1.30 8.54
N GLU A 31 -6.83 -1.70 9.60
CA GLU A 31 -7.07 -1.17 10.94
C GLU A 31 -7.00 0.36 10.97
N SER A 32 -7.93 1.01 11.68
CA SER A 32 -8.07 2.48 11.69
C SER A 32 -6.79 3.24 12.04
N LYS A 33 -5.99 2.74 12.99
CA LYS A 33 -4.72 3.37 13.38
C LYS A 33 -3.71 3.29 12.24
N THR A 34 -3.53 2.11 11.67
CA THR A 34 -2.64 1.83 10.54
C THR A 34 -3.03 2.62 9.30
N LYS A 35 -4.33 2.68 8.99
CA LYS A 35 -4.86 3.48 7.87
C LYS A 35 -4.51 4.96 8.00
N ARG A 36 -4.65 5.53 9.19
CA ARG A 36 -4.27 6.93 9.48
C ARG A 36 -2.77 7.16 9.34
N MET A 37 -1.94 6.21 9.78
CA MET A 37 -0.49 6.33 9.64
C MET A 37 -0.08 6.33 8.17
N ILE A 38 -0.53 5.35 7.39
CA ILE A 38 -0.19 5.24 5.96
C ILE A 38 -0.69 6.49 5.21
N ALA A 39 -1.94 6.92 5.46
CA ALA A 39 -2.49 8.12 4.84
C ALA A 39 -1.63 9.38 5.09
N ARG A 40 -1.11 9.52 6.31
CA ARG A 40 -0.26 10.66 6.69
C ARG A 40 1.15 10.57 6.12
N TYR A 41 1.82 9.43 6.25
CA TYR A 41 3.25 9.31 5.96
C TYR A 41 3.54 8.99 4.50
N GLU A 42 2.68 8.23 3.83
CA GLU A 42 2.91 7.75 2.45
C GLU A 42 2.16 8.61 1.44
N PHE A 43 0.92 8.98 1.74
CA PHE A 43 0.07 9.72 0.80
C PHE A 43 -0.03 11.22 1.10
N ASN A 44 0.38 11.66 2.29
CA ASN A 44 0.19 13.03 2.79
C ASN A 44 -1.25 13.55 2.60
N GLN A 45 -2.24 12.68 2.84
CA GLN A 45 -3.66 12.92 2.60
C GLN A 45 -4.51 12.43 3.77
N LEU A 46 -5.77 12.87 3.81
CA LEU A 46 -6.77 12.34 4.75
C LEU A 46 -7.16 10.91 4.36
N PRO A 47 -7.40 9.99 5.32
CA PRO A 47 -7.75 8.60 5.02
C PRO A 47 -8.99 8.39 4.15
N GLY A 48 -9.94 9.35 4.18
CA GLY A 48 -11.15 9.32 3.36
C GLY A 48 -10.99 9.92 1.97
N ALA A 49 -9.88 10.61 1.69
CA ALA A 49 -9.57 11.19 0.39
C ALA A 49 -8.80 10.24 -0.53
N ILE A 50 -8.29 9.12 0.02
CA ILE A 50 -7.47 8.14 -0.72
C ILE A 50 -8.41 7.14 -1.42
N PRO A 51 -8.43 7.10 -2.76
CA PRO A 51 -9.25 6.18 -3.52
C PRO A 51 -8.77 4.72 -3.37
N GLU A 52 -9.66 3.76 -3.63
CA GLU A 52 -9.39 2.34 -3.45
C GLU A 52 -8.23 1.86 -4.33
N GLU A 53 -8.08 2.39 -5.54
CA GLU A 53 -7.00 2.04 -6.46
C GLU A 53 -5.63 2.40 -5.88
N GLN A 54 -5.53 3.49 -5.12
CA GLN A 54 -4.28 3.88 -4.44
C GLN A 54 -3.95 2.94 -3.28
N TRP A 55 -4.95 2.48 -2.52
CA TRP A 55 -4.74 1.48 -1.48
C TRP A 55 -4.22 0.17 -2.08
N VAL A 56 -4.85 -0.30 -3.16
CA VAL A 56 -4.42 -1.50 -3.88
C VAL A 56 -2.99 -1.34 -4.41
N ALA A 57 -2.69 -0.23 -5.08
CA ALA A 57 -1.36 0.03 -5.64
C ALA A 57 -0.26 0.05 -4.57
N TYR A 58 -0.50 0.71 -3.42
CA TYR A 58 0.45 0.79 -2.32
C TYR A 58 0.81 -0.58 -1.74
N PHE A 59 -0.19 -1.43 -1.45
CA PHE A 59 0.08 -2.78 -0.94
C PHE A 59 0.66 -3.72 -2.01
N LEU A 60 0.42 -3.44 -3.30
CA LEU A 60 1.09 -4.17 -4.37
C LEU A 60 2.56 -3.76 -4.52
N GLN A 61 2.90 -2.49 -4.30
CA GLN A 61 4.29 -2.01 -4.34
C GLN A 61 5.17 -2.72 -3.30
N ALA A 62 4.62 -3.04 -2.12
CA ALA A 62 5.32 -3.79 -1.08
C ALA A 62 5.74 -5.21 -1.50
N LYS A 63 5.19 -5.76 -2.60
CA LYS A 63 5.61 -7.06 -3.16
C LYS A 63 6.84 -6.96 -4.06
N ALA A 64 7.17 -5.77 -4.56
CA ALA A 64 8.43 -5.56 -5.23
C ALA A 64 9.53 -5.50 -4.16
N PRO A 65 10.56 -6.35 -4.21
CA PRO A 65 11.69 -6.21 -3.32
C PRO A 65 12.27 -4.82 -3.56
N SER A 66 12.14 -3.94 -2.58
CA SER A 66 12.88 -2.70 -2.59
C SER A 66 14.34 -3.09 -2.42
N HIS A 67 15.09 -3.16 -3.51
CA HIS A 67 16.55 -3.18 -3.44
C HIS A 67 17.00 -1.79 -3.02
N VAL A 68 16.69 -1.43 -1.78
CA VAL A 68 17.36 -0.32 -1.10
C VAL A 68 18.76 -0.87 -0.86
N ALA A 69 19.73 -0.36 -1.61
CA ALA A 69 21.13 -0.61 -1.32
C ALA A 69 21.43 0.07 0.02
N TYR A 70 21.06 -0.57 1.13
CA TYR A 70 21.28 -0.03 2.48
C TYR A 70 22.77 0.29 2.70
N THR A 71 23.65 -0.39 1.98
CA THR A 71 25.09 -0.09 1.89
C THR A 71 25.36 1.32 1.40
N SER A 72 24.68 1.81 0.36
CA SER A 72 24.92 3.16 -0.17
C SER A 72 24.39 4.26 0.77
N VAL A 73 23.28 4.00 1.46
CA VAL A 73 22.75 4.89 2.50
C VAL A 73 23.68 4.95 3.71
N ASP A 74 24.20 3.80 4.14
CA ASP A 74 25.15 3.69 5.26
C ASP A 74 26.50 4.35 4.92
N GLU A 75 27.02 4.17 3.70
CA GLU A 75 28.21 4.87 3.21
C GLU A 75 28.01 6.38 3.18
N ALA A 76 26.87 6.85 2.67
CA ALA A 76 26.54 8.28 2.64
C ALA A 76 26.40 8.87 4.06
N MET A 77 25.78 8.13 5.00
CA MET A 77 25.70 8.53 6.40
C MET A 77 27.06 8.61 7.08
N LYS A 78 27.96 7.66 6.80
CA LYS A 78 29.34 7.67 7.31
C LYS A 78 30.18 8.81 6.74
N ALA A 79 29.90 9.26 5.52
CA ALA A 79 30.59 10.37 4.87
C ALA A 79 30.16 11.75 5.41
N LEU A 80 28.99 11.84 6.06
CA LEU A 80 28.54 13.08 6.71
C LEU A 80 29.42 13.38 7.93
N ARG A 81 30.25 14.43 7.84
CA ARG A 81 30.97 15.00 8.98
C ARG A 81 30.45 16.39 9.29
N MET A 82 30.21 16.68 10.57
CA MET A 82 29.96 18.05 11.02
C MET A 82 31.23 18.90 10.83
N ARG A 83 31.10 20.03 10.16
CA ARG A 83 32.11 21.10 10.20
C ARG A 83 31.93 21.87 11.49
N THR A 84 32.65 21.47 12.52
CA THR A 84 32.77 22.25 13.74
C THR A 84 33.74 23.41 13.46
N ARG A 85 33.28 24.65 13.66
CA ARG A 85 34.07 25.87 13.50
C ARG A 85 34.80 26.21 14.79
#